data_AF-A0A1M4M287-F1
#
_entry.id   AF-A0A1M4M287-F1
#
_cell.length_a   1.000
_cell.length_b   1.000
_cell.length_c   1.000
_cell.angle_alpha   90.00
_cell.angle_beta   90.00
_cell.angle_gamma   90.00
#
_symmetry.space_group_name_H-M   'P 1'
#
loop_
_entity.id
_entity.type
_entity.pdbx_description
1 polymer ?
#
loop_
_entity_poly.entity_id
_entity_poly.type
_entity_poly.pdbx_seq_one_letter_code
_entity_poly.pdbx_strand_id
1 'polypeptide(L)'
;MFKRTTVFVLVFVILFGSVAFSSDVNKQRQEAAERLIAMGILTGFEDGSLGLEQNITREQFATLAVRLLAMEDEVEKFKKDSIFKDVKKDRWSAGYINIAVNQGLIVGRGDGTFAPSDKITHGEILTILVRLLGYDKTVDQSKKWPQNYVDKAKELGINIADGIDPSTPAIRGDVVVYVDKSLIVKLNEVSRR
;
A
#
# COMPACT_ATOMS: atom_id res chain seq x y z
N MET A 1 -31.32 59.76 -24.88
CA MET A 1 -30.19 59.60 -23.95
C MET A 1 -30.63 58.68 -22.82
N PHE A 2 -30.46 57.36 -22.95
CA PHE A 2 -30.56 56.39 -21.83
C PHE A 2 -29.69 55.19 -22.19
N LYS A 3 -28.67 54.92 -21.36
CA LYS A 3 -27.60 53.96 -21.59
C LYS A 3 -28.10 52.54 -21.35
N ARG A 4 -27.73 51.61 -22.24
CA ARG A 4 -27.85 50.15 -22.06
C ARG A 4 -26.85 49.71 -21.00
N THR A 5 -27.31 49.19 -19.86
CA THR A 5 -26.44 48.58 -18.86
C THR A 5 -26.45 47.08 -19.08
N THR A 6 -25.44 46.58 -19.79
CA THR A 6 -25.13 45.15 -19.87
C THR A 6 -24.60 44.70 -18.50
N VAL A 7 -25.33 43.82 -17.82
CA VAL A 7 -24.86 43.17 -16.59
C VAL A 7 -24.00 41.97 -16.99
N PHE A 8 -22.70 42.03 -16.70
CA PHE A 8 -21.83 40.86 -16.70
C PHE A 8 -21.92 40.20 -15.31
N VAL A 9 -22.67 39.11 -15.20
CA VAL A 9 -22.57 38.22 -14.03
C VAL A 9 -21.37 37.31 -14.27
N LEU A 10 -20.25 37.63 -13.64
CA LEU A 10 -19.09 36.75 -13.60
C LEU A 10 -19.38 35.64 -12.58
N VAL A 11 -19.81 34.47 -13.05
CA VAL A 11 -20.00 33.28 -12.21
C VAL A 11 -18.62 32.72 -11.87
N PHE A 12 -18.09 33.09 -10.71
CA PHE A 12 -16.90 32.47 -10.14
C PHE A 12 -17.34 31.15 -9.49
N VAL A 13 -17.24 30.05 -10.23
CA VAL A 13 -17.45 28.71 -9.66
C VAL A 13 -16.30 28.44 -8.68
N ILE A 14 -16.62 28.43 -7.38
CA ILE A 14 -15.70 28.13 -6.28
C ILE A 14 -15.26 26.66 -6.41
N LEU A 15 -14.11 26.44 -7.06
CA LEU A 15 -13.38 25.16 -7.11
C LEU A 15 -12.46 24.94 -5.89
N PHE A 16 -12.74 25.62 -4.77
CA PHE A 16 -11.85 25.59 -3.60
C PHE A 16 -11.87 24.25 -2.83
N GLY A 17 -12.89 23.41 -3.01
CA GLY A 17 -13.00 22.13 -2.30
C GLY A 17 -11.99 21.07 -2.72
N SER A 18 -11.71 20.93 -4.02
CA SER A 18 -10.86 19.85 -4.54
C SER A 18 -9.36 20.08 -4.30
N VAL A 19 -8.94 21.35 -4.27
CA VAL A 19 -7.51 21.71 -4.13
C VAL A 19 -7.01 21.47 -2.70
N ALA A 20 -7.80 21.85 -1.70
CA ALA A 20 -7.44 21.66 -0.28
C ALA A 20 -7.37 20.18 0.13
N PHE A 21 -8.33 19.36 -0.31
CA PHE A 21 -8.31 17.93 -0.03
C PHE A 21 -7.13 17.21 -0.72
N SER A 22 -6.81 17.59 -1.96
CA SER A 22 -5.66 17.06 -2.70
C SER A 22 -4.33 17.43 -2.05
N SER A 23 -4.17 18.67 -1.55
CA SER A 23 -2.95 19.06 -0.83
C SER A 23 -2.76 18.28 0.47
N ASP A 24 -3.84 17.99 1.20
CA ASP A 24 -3.77 17.24 2.45
C ASP A 24 -3.41 15.76 2.22
N VAL A 25 -3.99 15.12 1.18
CA VAL A 25 -3.64 13.75 0.79
C VAL A 25 -2.17 13.67 0.38
N ASN A 26 -1.71 14.58 -0.47
CA ASN A 26 -0.32 14.61 -0.91
C ASN A 26 0.64 14.83 0.27
N LYS A 27 0.29 15.72 1.19
CA LYS A 27 1.08 15.95 2.41
C LYS A 27 1.18 14.68 3.26
N GLN A 28 0.08 13.97 3.49
CA GLN A 28 0.09 12.71 4.24
C GLN A 28 0.97 11.64 3.58
N ARG A 29 0.90 11.52 2.25
CA ARG A 29 1.75 10.60 1.48
C ARG A 29 3.24 10.94 1.64
N GLN A 30 3.60 12.22 1.58
CA GLN A 30 4.99 12.67 1.75
C GLN A 30 5.49 12.43 3.17
N GLU A 31 4.74 12.82 4.20
CA GLU A 31 5.14 12.61 5.59
C GLU A 31 5.30 11.12 5.94
N ALA A 32 4.39 10.27 5.42
CA ALA A 32 4.52 8.82 5.58
C ALA A 32 5.75 8.27 4.83
N ALA A 33 6.04 8.77 3.62
CA ALA A 33 7.21 8.38 2.86
C ALA A 33 8.51 8.75 3.59
N GLU A 34 8.61 9.97 4.12
CA GLU A 34 9.77 10.44 4.89
C GLU A 34 10.05 9.55 6.11
N ARG A 35 9.01 9.21 6.88
CA ARG A 35 9.16 8.29 8.03
C ARG A 35 9.63 6.91 7.59
N LEU A 36 9.04 6.34 6.53
CA LEU A 36 9.40 5.01 6.05
C LEU A 36 10.79 4.98 5.41
N ILE A 37 11.25 6.07 4.81
CA ILE A 37 12.64 6.22 4.33
C ILE A 37 13.60 6.27 5.52
N ALA A 38 13.29 7.06 6.55
CA ALA A 38 14.10 7.15 7.77
C ALA A 38 14.24 5.80 8.49
N MET A 39 13.26 4.90 8.35
CA MET A 39 13.29 3.54 8.89
C MET A 39 13.87 2.49 7.93
N GLY A 40 14.28 2.87 6.72
CA GLY A 40 14.81 1.95 5.72
C GLY A 40 13.77 1.02 5.09
N ILE A 41 12.48 1.29 5.27
CA ILE A 41 11.39 0.48 4.71
C ILE A 41 11.09 0.89 3.27
N LEU A 42 10.97 2.19 3.02
CA LEU A 42 10.71 2.72 1.69
C LEU A 42 12.03 3.15 1.03
N THR A 43 12.23 2.71 -0.21
CA THR A 43 13.29 3.22 -1.09
C THR A 43 12.67 3.82 -2.34
N GLY A 44 13.33 4.85 -2.89
CA GLY A 44 12.99 5.42 -4.20
C GLY A 44 13.44 4.54 -5.36
N PHE A 45 13.13 4.99 -6.57
CA PHE A 45 13.59 4.43 -7.82
C PHE A 45 14.97 4.99 -8.20
N GLU A 46 15.62 4.37 -9.19
CA GLU A 46 16.94 4.78 -9.67
C GLU A 46 16.97 6.22 -10.21
N ASP A 47 15.83 6.71 -10.70
CA ASP A 47 15.66 8.09 -11.18
C ASP A 47 15.51 9.12 -10.05
N GLY A 48 15.61 8.69 -8.79
CA GLY A 48 15.45 9.52 -7.60
C GLY A 48 14.00 9.79 -7.21
N SER A 49 13.02 9.33 -7.99
CA SER A 49 11.61 9.50 -7.66
C SER A 49 11.15 8.49 -6.61
N LEU A 50 10.15 8.86 -5.82
CA LEU A 50 9.45 7.92 -4.92
C LEU A 50 8.29 7.19 -5.63
N GLY A 51 7.89 7.67 -6.82
CA GLY A 51 6.77 7.17 -7.61
C GLY A 51 5.44 7.14 -6.87
N LEU A 52 5.18 8.10 -5.96
CA LEU A 52 4.00 8.10 -5.09
C LEU A 52 2.67 8.17 -5.85
N GLU A 53 2.66 8.65 -7.09
CA GLU A 53 1.46 8.73 -7.93
C GLU A 53 1.30 7.53 -8.89
N GLN A 54 2.21 6.54 -8.82
CA GLN A 54 2.18 5.36 -9.69
C GLN A 54 1.55 4.16 -8.99
N ASN A 55 0.85 3.31 -9.74
CA ASN A 55 0.40 2.03 -9.22
C ASN A 55 1.61 1.14 -8.86
N ILE A 56 1.61 0.61 -7.64
CA ILE A 56 2.66 -0.27 -7.15
C ILE A 56 2.46 -1.71 -7.65
N THR A 57 3.55 -2.42 -7.92
CA THR A 57 3.49 -3.84 -8.30
C THR A 57 3.50 -4.78 -7.09
N ARG A 58 3.08 -6.03 -7.30
CA ARG A 58 3.11 -7.08 -6.26
C ARG A 58 4.50 -7.31 -5.70
N GLU A 59 5.52 -7.36 -6.56
CA GLU A 59 6.91 -7.54 -6.11
C GLU A 59 7.46 -6.32 -5.35
N GLN A 60 7.08 -5.11 -5.75
CA GLN A 60 7.43 -3.89 -5.03
C GLN A 60 6.76 -3.83 -3.66
N PHE A 61 5.53 -4.33 -3.52
CA PHE A 61 4.91 -4.40 -2.21
C PHE A 61 5.48 -5.53 -1.34
N ALA A 62 5.87 -6.67 -1.94
CA ALA A 62 6.58 -7.73 -1.22
C ALA A 62 7.86 -7.21 -0.57
N THR A 63 8.60 -6.30 -1.22
CA THR A 63 9.81 -5.71 -0.62
C THR A 63 9.49 -4.84 0.60
N LEU A 64 8.46 -4.00 0.52
CA LEU A 64 7.99 -3.21 1.66
C LEU A 64 7.56 -4.11 2.83
N ALA A 65 6.84 -5.20 2.55
CA ALA A 65 6.40 -6.14 3.58
C ALA A 65 7.57 -6.85 4.29
N VAL A 66 8.59 -7.29 3.54
CA VAL A 66 9.79 -7.93 4.11
C VAL A 66 10.61 -6.95 4.95
N ARG A 67 10.73 -5.69 4.53
CA ARG A 67 11.38 -4.64 5.33
C ARG A 67 10.59 -4.31 6.59
N LEU A 68 9.26 -4.29 6.51
CA LEU A 68 8.38 -4.12 7.65
C LEU A 68 8.44 -5.30 8.65
N LEU A 69 8.88 -6.48 8.21
CA LEU A 69 9.24 -7.62 9.05
C LEU A 69 10.66 -7.53 9.64
N ALA A 70 11.44 -6.50 9.29
CA ALA A 70 12.86 -6.39 9.61
C ALA A 70 13.70 -7.59 9.11
N MET A 71 13.40 -8.09 7.91
CA MET A 71 14.06 -9.25 7.29
C MET A 71 14.90 -8.90 6.05
N GLU A 72 15.29 -7.63 5.86
CA GLU A 72 16.13 -7.19 4.72
C GLU A 72 17.44 -7.99 4.64
N ASP A 73 18.10 -8.23 5.77
CA ASP A 73 19.38 -8.95 5.84
C ASP A 73 19.28 -10.44 5.47
N GLU A 74 18.06 -10.99 5.41
CA GLU A 74 17.80 -12.38 5.05
C GLU A 74 17.57 -12.55 3.54
N VAL A 75 17.33 -11.46 2.78
CA VAL A 75 16.89 -11.50 1.38
C VAL A 75 17.81 -12.34 0.50
N GLU A 76 19.13 -12.17 0.63
CA GLU A 76 20.11 -12.90 -0.21
C GLU A 76 20.07 -14.41 0.07
N LYS A 77 19.83 -14.84 1.31
CA LYS A 77 19.70 -16.27 1.67
C LYS A 77 18.47 -16.90 1.04
N PHE A 78 17.44 -16.11 0.75
CA PHE A 78 16.21 -16.54 0.09
C PHE A 78 16.25 -16.37 -1.44
N LYS A 79 17.37 -15.89 -2.01
CA LYS A 79 17.52 -15.66 -3.46
C LYS A 79 17.80 -16.95 -4.23
N LYS A 80 16.72 -17.71 -4.44
CA LYS A 80 16.68 -18.97 -5.18
C LYS A 80 15.46 -19.01 -6.09
N ASP A 81 15.40 -20.00 -6.97
CA ASP A 81 14.20 -20.23 -7.77
C ASP A 81 13.00 -20.46 -6.84
N SER A 82 11.91 -19.76 -7.14
CA SER A 82 10.71 -19.83 -6.34
C SER A 82 9.90 -21.09 -6.64
N ILE A 83 8.90 -21.36 -5.80
CA ILE A 83 7.83 -22.31 -6.12
C ILE A 83 6.98 -21.85 -7.31
N PHE A 84 7.02 -20.55 -7.64
CA PHE A 84 6.30 -19.97 -8.77
C PHE A 84 7.15 -20.00 -10.03
N LYS A 85 6.55 -20.47 -11.13
CA LYS A 85 7.25 -20.66 -12.41
C LYS A 85 7.79 -19.36 -13.03
N ASP A 86 7.18 -18.24 -12.69
CA ASP A 86 7.50 -16.88 -13.17
C ASP A 86 8.46 -16.11 -12.26
N VAL A 87 8.95 -16.70 -11.16
CA VAL A 87 9.92 -16.08 -10.25
C VAL A 87 11.21 -16.91 -10.20
N LYS A 88 12.15 -16.53 -11.06
CA LYS A 88 13.51 -17.09 -11.16
C LYS A 88 14.49 -16.38 -10.22
N LYS A 89 15.56 -17.08 -9.80
CA LYS A 89 16.56 -16.60 -8.83
C LYS A 89 17.25 -15.29 -9.22
N ASP A 90 17.37 -15.01 -10.51
CA ASP A 90 18.03 -13.84 -11.09
C ASP A 90 17.15 -12.58 -11.04
N ARG A 91 15.85 -12.73 -10.78
CA ARG A 91 14.96 -11.60 -10.54
C ARG A 91 15.35 -10.88 -9.25
N TRP A 92 15.47 -9.57 -9.33
CA TRP A 92 15.82 -8.70 -8.20
C TRP A 92 14.92 -8.92 -6.98
N SER A 93 13.64 -9.22 -7.21
CA SER A 93 12.63 -9.42 -6.16
C SER A 93 12.52 -10.86 -5.66
N ALA A 94 13.29 -11.82 -6.19
CA ALA A 94 13.13 -13.25 -5.88
C ALA A 94 13.24 -13.56 -4.39
N GLY A 95 14.26 -13.00 -3.71
CA GLY A 95 14.45 -13.18 -2.26
C GLY A 95 13.28 -12.63 -1.46
N TYR A 96 12.83 -11.43 -1.78
CA TYR A 96 11.68 -10.79 -1.14
C TYR A 96 10.39 -11.59 -1.29
N ILE A 97 10.09 -12.03 -2.51
CA ILE A 97 8.91 -12.84 -2.81
C ILE A 97 8.97 -14.14 -2.01
N ASN A 98 10.11 -14.81 -2.01
CA ASN A 98 10.29 -16.08 -1.30
C ASN A 98 10.12 -15.91 0.21
N ILE A 99 10.62 -14.82 0.82
CA ILE A 99 10.39 -14.52 2.24
C ILE A 99 8.90 -14.27 2.49
N ALA A 100 8.27 -13.37 1.72
CA ALA A 100 6.87 -13.00 1.93
C ALA A 100 5.93 -14.21 1.83
N VAL A 101 6.24 -15.15 0.94
CA VAL A 101 5.49 -16.41 0.79
C VAL A 101 5.81 -17.38 1.91
N ASN A 102 7.08 -17.51 2.30
CA ASN A 102 7.50 -18.38 3.40
C ASN A 102 6.89 -17.95 4.75
N GLN A 103 6.73 -16.65 4.97
CA GLN A 103 6.06 -16.07 6.14
C GLN A 103 4.52 -16.14 6.05
N GLY A 104 3.96 -16.71 4.97
CA GLY A 104 2.52 -16.85 4.78
C GLY A 104 1.79 -15.51 4.53
N LEU A 105 2.52 -14.44 4.24
CA LEU A 105 1.94 -13.12 4.01
C LEU A 105 1.22 -13.05 2.67
N ILE A 106 1.92 -13.49 1.60
CA ILE A 106 1.46 -13.40 0.21
C ILE A 106 1.31 -14.79 -0.38
N VAL A 107 0.19 -15.01 -1.09
CA VAL A 107 -0.05 -16.21 -1.89
C VAL A 107 0.04 -15.90 -3.38
N GLY A 108 0.36 -16.92 -4.18
CA GLY A 108 0.34 -16.82 -5.64
C GLY A 108 -1.09 -16.74 -6.19
N ARG A 109 -1.21 -16.69 -7.51
CA ARG A 109 -2.50 -16.55 -8.22
C ARG A 109 -3.31 -17.84 -8.30
N GLY A 110 -2.73 -18.99 -7.95
CA GLY A 110 -3.37 -20.31 -8.00
C GLY A 110 -3.08 -21.12 -9.26
N ASP A 111 -2.49 -20.53 -10.29
CA ASP A 111 -2.06 -21.16 -11.55
C ASP A 111 -0.55 -21.50 -11.59
N GLY A 112 0.07 -21.50 -10.41
CA GLY A 112 1.51 -21.66 -10.22
C GLY A 112 2.33 -20.39 -10.49
N THR A 113 1.70 -19.21 -10.63
CA THR A 113 2.39 -17.92 -10.76
C THR A 113 2.31 -17.06 -9.50
N PHE A 114 3.29 -16.18 -9.33
CA PHE A 114 3.23 -15.08 -8.36
C PHE A 114 2.67 -13.79 -8.99
N ALA A 115 2.93 -13.60 -10.29
CA ALA A 115 2.67 -12.40 -11.07
C ALA A 115 3.35 -11.14 -10.49
N PRO A 116 4.70 -11.08 -10.48
CA PRO A 116 5.46 -10.06 -9.77
C PRO A 116 5.21 -8.63 -10.27
N SER A 117 5.09 -8.47 -11.58
CA SER A 117 4.95 -7.15 -12.22
C SER A 117 3.49 -6.67 -12.31
N ASP A 118 2.51 -7.50 -11.95
CA ASP A 118 1.12 -7.09 -11.85
C ASP A 118 0.95 -6.00 -10.81
N LYS A 119 -0.03 -5.12 -11.04
CA LYS A 119 -0.45 -4.18 -10.01
C LYS A 119 -1.16 -4.92 -8.88
N ILE A 120 -0.84 -4.53 -7.65
CA ILE A 120 -1.47 -5.09 -6.46
C ILE A 120 -2.66 -4.23 -6.05
N THR A 121 -3.73 -4.88 -5.60
CA THR A 121 -4.98 -4.21 -5.21
C THR A 121 -4.97 -3.76 -3.76
N HIS A 122 -5.81 -2.78 -3.40
CA HIS A 122 -5.97 -2.33 -2.02
C HIS A 122 -6.31 -3.49 -1.08
N GLY A 123 -7.23 -4.37 -1.47
CA GLY A 123 -7.67 -5.53 -0.68
C GLY A 123 -6.55 -6.55 -0.45
N GLU A 124 -5.72 -6.81 -1.45
CA GLU A 124 -4.53 -7.67 -1.29
C GLU A 124 -3.53 -7.05 -0.31
N ILE A 125 -3.25 -5.75 -0.42
CA ILE A 125 -2.33 -5.03 0.48
C ILE A 125 -2.82 -5.11 1.93
N LEU A 126 -4.09 -4.78 2.18
CA LEU A 126 -4.63 -4.82 3.54
C LEU A 126 -4.65 -6.24 4.10
N THR A 127 -4.93 -7.25 3.27
CA THR A 127 -4.84 -8.66 3.67
C THR A 127 -3.44 -8.98 4.20
N ILE A 128 -2.41 -8.57 3.46
CA ILE A 128 -1.01 -8.81 3.82
C ILE A 128 -0.62 -8.06 5.09
N LEU A 129 -1.02 -6.79 5.24
CA LEU A 129 -0.72 -6.00 6.44
C LEU A 129 -1.41 -6.58 7.68
N VAL A 130 -2.69 -6.97 7.59
CA VAL A 130 -3.42 -7.61 8.69
C VAL A 130 -2.75 -8.92 9.12
N ARG A 131 -2.27 -9.73 8.17
CA ARG A 131 -1.48 -10.94 8.46
C ARG A 131 -0.17 -10.62 9.15
N LEU A 132 0.57 -9.65 8.63
CA LEU A 132 1.85 -9.21 9.17
C LEU A 132 1.71 -8.70 10.61
N LEU A 133 0.59 -8.06 10.93
CA LEU A 133 0.24 -7.60 12.27
C LEU A 133 -0.29 -8.71 13.19
N GLY A 134 -0.47 -9.94 12.69
CA GLY A 134 -0.91 -11.09 13.49
C GLY A 134 -2.42 -11.20 13.69
N TYR A 135 -3.22 -10.43 12.95
CA TYR A 135 -4.68 -10.37 13.12
C TYR A 135 -5.46 -11.32 12.18
N ASP A 136 -4.78 -12.14 11.38
CA ASP A 136 -5.38 -13.09 10.42
C ASP A 136 -6.49 -13.95 11.03
N LYS A 137 -6.28 -14.46 12.25
CA LYS A 137 -7.24 -15.31 12.97
C LYS A 137 -8.44 -14.57 13.55
N THR A 138 -8.41 -13.24 13.54
CA THR A 138 -9.43 -12.37 14.15
C THR A 138 -10.31 -11.66 13.14
N VAL A 139 -10.09 -11.90 11.84
CA VAL A 139 -10.96 -11.38 10.78
C VAL A 139 -12.33 -12.06 10.83
N ASP A 140 -13.38 -11.32 10.46
CA ASP A 140 -14.74 -11.85 10.40
C ASP A 140 -14.88 -12.84 9.23
N GLN A 141 -14.89 -14.14 9.55
CA GLN A 141 -14.98 -15.22 8.57
C GLN A 141 -16.35 -15.30 7.87
N SER A 142 -17.38 -14.60 8.37
CA SER A 142 -18.67 -14.53 7.70
C SER A 142 -18.66 -13.63 6.47
N LYS A 143 -17.67 -12.74 6.36
CA LYS A 143 -17.52 -11.80 5.24
C LYS A 143 -16.61 -12.34 4.16
N LYS A 144 -16.98 -12.07 2.90
CA LYS A 144 -16.22 -12.50 1.73
C LYS A 144 -14.91 -11.72 1.62
N TRP A 145 -13.83 -12.40 1.21
CA TRP A 145 -12.59 -11.74 0.82
C TRP A 145 -12.81 -10.79 -0.39
N PRO A 146 -12.20 -9.58 -0.41
CA PRO A 146 -11.27 -9.04 0.58
C PRO A 146 -11.92 -8.27 1.75
N GLN A 147 -13.25 -8.16 1.81
CA GLN A 147 -13.95 -7.29 2.76
C GLN A 147 -13.64 -7.62 4.23
N ASN A 148 -13.52 -8.89 4.59
CA ASN A 148 -13.14 -9.31 5.95
C ASN A 148 -11.81 -8.71 6.42
N TYR A 149 -10.81 -8.62 5.54
CA TYR A 149 -9.53 -7.98 5.85
C TYR A 149 -9.60 -6.46 5.78
N VAL A 150 -10.38 -5.90 4.86
CA VAL A 150 -10.60 -4.45 4.77
C VAL A 150 -11.24 -3.94 6.06
N ASP A 151 -12.26 -4.63 6.57
CA ASP A 151 -12.92 -4.27 7.81
C ASP A 151 -11.98 -4.39 9.01
N LYS A 152 -11.20 -5.48 9.09
CA LYS A 152 -10.19 -5.62 10.14
C LYS A 152 -9.14 -4.52 10.07
N ALA A 153 -8.65 -4.18 8.88
CA ALA A 153 -7.69 -3.09 8.70
C ALA A 153 -8.29 -1.75 9.18
N LYS A 154 -9.56 -1.49 8.87
CA LYS A 154 -10.29 -0.31 9.34
C LYS A 154 -10.42 -0.26 10.86
N GLU A 155 -10.73 -1.38 11.52
CA GLU A 155 -10.75 -1.49 12.98
C GLU A 155 -9.38 -1.17 13.62
N LEU A 156 -8.29 -1.54 12.93
CA LEU A 156 -6.91 -1.22 13.35
C LEU A 156 -6.49 0.22 13.01
N GLY A 157 -7.34 1.00 12.33
CA GLY A 157 -7.05 2.38 11.90
C GLY A 157 -6.32 2.48 10.56
N ILE A 158 -6.15 1.38 9.83
CA ILE A 158 -5.54 1.32 8.49
C ILE A 158 -6.65 1.43 7.44
N ASN A 159 -7.05 2.67 7.17
CA ASN A 159 -8.21 2.98 6.31
C ASN A 159 -7.81 3.24 4.85
N ILE A 160 -8.59 2.69 3.93
CA ILE A 160 -8.68 3.16 2.54
C ILE A 160 -9.58 4.41 2.48
N ALA A 161 -9.39 5.28 1.49
CA ALA A 161 -10.25 6.44 1.33
C ALA A 161 -11.69 6.00 0.99
N ASP A 162 -12.67 6.79 1.44
CA ASP A 162 -14.08 6.46 1.25
C ASP A 162 -14.43 6.35 -0.23
N GLY A 163 -15.22 5.32 -0.57
CA GLY A 163 -15.65 5.05 -1.95
C GLY A 163 -14.63 4.35 -2.84
N ILE A 164 -13.43 4.03 -2.34
CA ILE A 164 -12.47 3.19 -3.09
C ILE A 164 -12.91 1.72 -3.01
N ASP A 165 -13.07 1.09 -4.18
CA ASP A 165 -13.27 -0.35 -4.30
C ASP A 165 -11.96 -1.09 -3.97
N PRO A 166 -11.94 -1.99 -2.97
CA PRO A 166 -10.74 -2.72 -2.59
C PRO A 166 -10.12 -3.58 -3.71
N SER A 167 -10.86 -3.89 -4.76
CA SER A 167 -10.39 -4.69 -5.90
C SER A 167 -9.59 -3.89 -6.94
N THR A 168 -9.51 -2.56 -6.80
CA THR A 168 -8.74 -1.73 -7.73
C THR A 168 -7.25 -1.73 -7.41
N PRO A 169 -6.37 -1.55 -8.42
CA PRO A 169 -4.95 -1.32 -8.22
C PRO A 169 -4.67 -0.12 -7.29
N ALA A 170 -3.75 -0.31 -6.35
CA ALA A 170 -3.37 0.74 -5.41
C ALA A 170 -2.22 1.60 -5.92
N ILE A 171 -2.33 2.91 -5.69
CA ILE A 171 -1.26 3.88 -5.91
C ILE A 171 -0.24 3.79 -4.77
N ARG A 172 1.05 3.83 -5.11
CA ARG A 172 2.17 3.67 -4.16
C ARG A 172 2.10 4.63 -2.98
N GLY A 173 1.67 5.87 -3.18
CA GLY A 173 1.47 6.84 -2.10
C GLY A 173 0.47 6.38 -1.04
N ASP A 174 -0.66 5.82 -1.46
CA ASP A 174 -1.65 5.29 -0.51
C ASP A 174 -1.12 4.07 0.24
N VAL A 175 -0.36 3.22 -0.47
CA VAL A 175 0.29 2.04 0.14
C VAL A 175 1.31 2.44 1.20
N VAL A 176 2.10 3.48 0.94
CA VAL A 176 3.05 4.08 1.89
C VAL A 176 2.30 4.53 3.16
N VAL A 177 1.14 5.17 3.01
CA VAL A 177 0.30 5.54 4.16
C VAL A 177 -0.21 4.31 4.92
N TYR A 178 -0.61 3.23 4.24
CA TYR A 178 -1.05 1.99 4.92
C TYR A 178 0.07 1.32 5.71
N VAL A 179 1.28 1.27 5.13
CA VAL A 179 2.48 0.70 5.76
C VAL A 179 2.88 1.52 7.00
N ASP A 180 2.88 2.85 6.89
CA ASP A 180 3.19 3.75 8.00
C ASP A 180 2.17 3.59 9.15
N LYS A 181 0.87 3.53 8.84
CA LYS A 181 -0.16 3.26 9.85
C LYS A 181 0.01 1.90 10.53
N SER A 182 0.50 0.89 9.80
CA SER A 182 0.77 -0.44 10.37
C SER A 182 1.88 -0.40 11.44
N LEU A 183 2.86 0.50 11.30
CA LEU A 183 3.88 0.71 12.35
C LEU A 183 3.26 1.32 13.61
N ILE A 184 2.34 2.28 13.46
CA ILE A 184 1.61 2.89 14.58
C ILE A 184 0.81 1.83 15.35
N VAL A 185 0.17 0.89 14.64
CA VAL A 185 -0.54 -0.24 15.26
C VAL A 185 0.41 -1.07 16.11
N LYS A 186 1.57 -1.49 15.57
CA LYS A 186 2.59 -2.24 16.33
C LYS A 186 3.09 -1.48 17.56
N LEU A 187 3.39 -0.19 17.41
CA LEU A 187 3.87 0.65 18.52
C LEU A 187 2.83 0.75 19.65
N ASN A 188 1.56 0.90 19.30
CA ASN A 188 0.45 0.95 20.27
C ASN A 188 0.21 -0.39 20.99
N GLU A 189 0.63 -1.52 20.42
CA GLU A 189 0.59 -2.81 21.11
C GLU A 189 1.73 -2.97 22.10
N VAL A 190 2.93 -2.49 21.74
CA VAL A 190 4.09 -2.53 22.63
C VAL A 190 3.87 -1.62 23.85
N SER A 191 3.28 -0.44 23.67
CA SER A 191 3.02 0.51 24.77
C SER A 191 1.91 0.07 25.74
N ARG A 192 1.07 -0.90 25.35
CA ARG A 192 0.00 -1.46 26.18
C ARG A 192 0.43 -2.67 27.02
N ARG A 193 1.65 -3.16 26.84
CA ARG A 193 2.24 -4.25 27.62
C ARG A 193 3.16 -3.69 28.71
#